data_AF-A0A5K1GSF3-F1
#
_entry.id   AF-A0A5K1GSF3-F1
#
_cell.length_a   1.000
_cell.length_b   1.000
_cell.length_c   1.000
_cell.angle_alpha   90.00
_cell.angle_beta   90.00
_cell.angle_gamma   90.00
#
_symmetry.space_group_name_H-M   'P 1'
#
loop_
_entity.id
_entity.type
_entity.pdbx_description
1 polymer ?
#
loop_
_entity_poly.entity_id
_entity_poly.type
_entity_poly.pdbx_seq_one_letter_code
_entity_poly.pdbx_strand_id
1 'polypeptide(L)' 'MAAIERQDHHPHILIFPFLAHGHVIPLVDLAILLSQRRLTVTIVSTPFNIARIRPTIDGLISSGCDVRVIDLPFP' A
#
# COMPACT_ATOMS: atom_id res chain seq x y z
N MET A 1 5.72 39.19 -1.74
CA MET A 1 6.49 37.94 -1.86
C MET A 1 5.57 36.80 -1.47
N ALA A 2 4.88 36.20 -2.44
CA ALA A 2 4.02 35.04 -2.18
C ALA A 2 4.90 33.87 -1.78
N ALA A 3 4.66 33.32 -0.59
CA ALA A 3 5.29 32.07 -0.18
C ALA A 3 4.89 31.01 -1.20
N ILE A 4 5.89 30.47 -1.90
CA ILE A 4 5.73 29.25 -2.68
C ILE A 4 5.49 28.16 -1.64
N GLU A 5 4.22 27.85 -1.38
CA GLU A 5 3.84 26.63 -0.68
C GLU A 5 4.45 25.48 -1.48
N ARG A 6 5.55 24.93 -0.97
CA ARG A 6 6.05 23.66 -1.46
C ARG A 6 4.96 22.67 -1.11
N GLN A 7 4.18 22.23 -2.10
CA GLN A 7 3.43 21.00 -1.95
C GLN A 7 4.48 19.94 -1.60
N ASP A 8 4.54 19.56 -0.33
CA ASP A 8 5.33 18.42 0.12
C ASP A 8 4.77 17.19 -0.59
N HIS A 9 5.29 16.94 -1.80
CA HIS A 9 4.98 15.76 -2.60
C HIS A 9 5.62 14.57 -1.90
N HIS A 10 4.92 14.06 -0.89
CA HIS A 10 5.25 12.81 -0.26
C HIS A 10 5.10 11.70 -1.31
N PRO A 11 6.17 10.98 -1.69
CA PRO A 11 6.08 10.05 -2.80
C PRO A 11 5.08 8.94 -2.48
N HIS A 12 4.15 8.71 -3.41
CA HIS A 12 3.06 7.75 -3.28
C HIS A 12 3.21 6.65 -4.32
N ILE A 13 3.25 5.41 -3.86
CA ILE A 13 3.41 4.23 -4.70
C ILE A 13 2.11 3.42 -4.70
N LEU A 14 1.61 3.13 -5.90
CA LEU A 14 0.53 2.18 -6.13
C LEU A 14 1.12 0.81 -6.48
N ILE A 15 0.70 -0.23 -5.78
CA ILE A 15 1.07 -1.62 -6.04
C ILE A 15 -0.16 -2.37 -6.48
N PHE A 16 -0.13 -2.87 -7.71
CA PHE A 16 -1.17 -3.72 -8.28
C PHE A 16 -0.54 -5.05 -8.72
N PRO A 17 -0.53 -6.09 -7.85
CA PRO A 17 0.05 -7.38 -8.17
C PRO A 17 -0.80 -8.14 -9.18
N PHE A 18 -0.13 -8.97 -9.99
CA PHE A 18 -0.82 -10.03 -10.71
C PHE A 18 -1.49 -10.98 -9.70
N LEU A 19 -2.74 -11.38 -9.95
CA LEU A 19 -3.60 -12.06 -8.97
C LEU A 19 -3.28 -13.56 -8.78
N ALA A 20 -2.01 -13.94 -8.91
CA ALA A 20 -1.52 -15.26 -8.52
C ALA A 20 -0.73 -15.18 -7.21
N HIS A 21 -0.86 -16.21 -6.36
CA HIS A 21 -0.27 -16.25 -5.02
C HIS A 21 1.24 -15.94 -5.00
N GLY A 22 1.98 -16.38 -6.02
CA GLY A 22 3.41 -16.13 -6.17
C GLY A 22 3.79 -14.67 -6.43
N HIS A 23 2.84 -13.79 -6.78
CA HIS A 23 3.07 -12.36 -6.99
C HIS A 23 2.51 -11.50 -5.85
N VAL A 24 1.36 -11.88 -5.28
CA VAL A 24 0.70 -11.10 -4.21
C VAL A 24 1.58 -11.03 -2.96
N ILE A 25 2.11 -12.15 -2.49
CA ILE A 25 2.94 -12.19 -1.27
C ILE A 25 4.18 -11.29 -1.39
N PRO A 26 5.07 -11.46 -2.39
CA PRO A 26 6.28 -10.65 -2.47
C PRO A 26 6.00 -9.16 -2.69
N LEU A 27 4.90 -8.80 -3.38
CA LEU A 27 4.53 -7.40 -3.56
C LEU A 27 3.94 -6.77 -2.30
N VAL A 28 3.34 -7.57 -1.41
CA VAL A 28 2.93 -7.12 -0.07
C VAL A 28 4.15 -6.93 0.83
N ASP A 29 5.14 -7.83 0.77
CA ASP A 29 6.42 -7.65 1.47
C ASP A 29 7.16 -6.39 1.00
N LEU A 30 7.14 -6.13 -0.30
CA LEU A 30 7.66 -4.88 -0.85
C LEU A 30 6.88 -3.66 -0.32
N ALA A 31 5.55 -3.74 -0.27
CA ALA A 31 4.71 -2.65 0.25
C ALA A 31 5.08 -2.28 1.69
N ILE A 32 5.35 -3.29 2.54
CA ILE A 32 5.80 -3.13 3.93
C ILE A 32 7.14 -2.39 3.98
N LEU A 33 8.13 -2.83 3.19
CA LEU A 33 9.45 -2.21 3.18
C LEU A 33 9.40 -0.75 2.69
N LEU A 34 8.52 -0.46 1.73
CA LEU A 34 8.32 0.90 1.23
C LEU A 34 7.62 1.77 2.28
N SER A 35 6.59 1.26 2.96
CA SER A 35 5.85 2.05 3.95
C SER A 35 6.70 2.41 5.17
N GLN A 36 7.60 1.51 5.58
CA GLN A 36 8.58 1.77 6.65
C GLN A 36 9.58 2.88 6.32
N ARG A 37 9.77 3.20 5.02
CA ARG A 37 10.63 4.30 4.57
C ARG A 37 9.91 5.64 4.50
N ARG A 38 8.76 5.77 5.19
CA ARG A 38 7.90 6.95 5.12
C ARG A 38 7.48 7.22 3.68
N LEU A 39 7.00 6.19 2.99
CA LEU A 39 6.33 6.35 1.70
C LEU A 39 4.86 6.03 1.90
N THR A 40 3.99 6.75 1.20
CA THR A 40 2.58 6.36 1.13
C THR A 40 2.49 5.19 0.15
N VAL A 41 1.85 4.10 0.57
CA VAL A 41 1.70 2.91 -0.29
C VAL A 41 0.22 2.55 -0.39
N THR A 42 -0.24 2.26 -1.60
CA THR A 42 -1.59 1.75 -1.82
C THR A 42 -1.53 0.42 -2.54
N ILE A 43 -2.12 -0.61 -1.95
CA ILE A 43 -2.21 -1.95 -2.54
C ILE A 43 -3.61 -2.12 -3.13
N VAL A 44 -3.69 -2.46 -4.41
CA VAL A 44 -4.93 -2.78 -5.09
C VAL A 44 -5.00 -4.29 -5.27
N SER A 45 -6.05 -4.97 -4.83
CA SER A 45 -6.22 -6.40 -5.10
C SER A 45 -7.67 -6.83 -4.93
N THR A 46 -7.98 -8.10 -5.13
CA THR A 46 -9.33 -8.66 -4.94
C THR A 46 -9.70 -8.75 -3.46
N PRO A 47 -11.00 -8.74 -3.10
CA PRO A 47 -11.45 -8.94 -1.72
C PRO A 47 -10.88 -10.20 -1.05
N PHE A 48 -10.74 -11.31 -1.80
CA PHE A 48 -10.16 -12.56 -1.28
C PHE A 48 -8.71 -12.38 -0.84
N ASN A 49 -7.87 -11.80 -1.71
CA ASN A 49 -6.48 -11.52 -1.40
C ASN A 49 -6.32 -10.47 -0.29
N ILE A 50 -7.21 -9.47 -0.25
CA ILE A 50 -7.20 -8.42 0.76
C ILE A 50 -7.52 -8.98 2.14
N ALA A 51 -8.55 -9.83 2.24
CA ALA A 51 -8.88 -10.52 3.49
C ALA A 51 -7.68 -11.30 4.07
N ARG A 52 -6.84 -11.87 3.21
CA ARG A 52 -5.64 -12.61 3.62
C ARG A 52 -4.52 -11.72 4.17
N ILE A 53 -4.35 -10.52 3.64
CA ILE A 53 -3.25 -9.61 4.02
C ILE A 53 -3.65 -8.58 5.07
N ARG A 54 -4.95 -8.42 5.33
CA ARG A 54 -5.51 -7.39 6.22
C ARG A 54 -4.89 -7.35 7.62
N PRO A 55 -4.67 -8.48 8.33
CA PRO A 55 -4.04 -8.44 9.65
C PRO A 55 -2.64 -7.81 9.62
N THR A 56 -1.88 -8.05 8.55
CA THR A 56 -0.57 -7.45 8.36
C THR A 56 -0.67 -5.95 8.12
N ILE A 57 -1.61 -5.52 7.28
CA ILE A 57 -1.84 -4.11 6.97
C ILE A 57 -2.30 -3.33 8.22
N ASP A 58 -3.21 -3.89 9.00
CA ASP A 58 -3.70 -3.26 10.24
C ASP A 58 -2.55 -3.06 11.25
N GLY A 59 -1.61 -4.00 11.31
CA GLY A 59 -0.38 -3.86 12.09
C GLY A 59 0.53 -2.73 11.61
N LEU A 60 0.69 -2.55 10.29
CA LEU A 60 1.47 -1.45 9.71
C LEU A 60 0.84 -0.09 10.02
N ILE A 61 -0.48 0.04 9.84
CA ILE A 61 -1.22 1.26 10.14
C ILE A 61 -1.07 1.60 11.63
N SER A 62 -1.19 0.61 12.51
CA SER A 62 -1.00 0.78 13.96
C SER A 62 0.43 1.21 14.32
N SER A 63 1.43 0.84 13.52
CA SER A 63 2.83 1.28 13.65
C SER A 63 3.13 2.66 13.05
N GLY A 64 2.11 3.35 12.50
CA GLY A 64 2.23 4.69 11.93
C GLY A 64 2.65 4.73 10.46
N CYS A 65 2.59 3.61 9.73
CA CYS A 65 2.81 3.59 8.29
C CYS A 65 1.56 4.07 7.53
N ASP A 66 1.74 4.87 6.47
CA ASP A 66 0.64 5.28 5.56
C ASP A 66 0.44 4.22 4.47
N VAL A 67 -0.28 3.16 4.83
CA VAL A 67 -0.65 2.06 3.92
C VAL A 67 -2.15 2.07 3.71
N ARG A 68 -2.56 1.95 2.45
CA ARG A 68 -3.97 1.91 2.04
C ARG A 68 -4.21 0.67 1.21
N VAL A 69 -5.44 0.18 1.24
CA VAL A 69 -5.85 -0.98 0.46
C VAL A 69 -7.12 -0.62 -0.30
N ILE A 70 -7.17 -0.97 -1.58
CA ILE A 70 -8.33 -0.77 -2.44
C ILE A 70 -8.81 -2.12 -2.92
N ASP A 71 -10.06 -2.44 -2.58
CA ASP A 71 -10.77 -3.59 -3.12
C ASP A 71 -11.06 -3.38 -4.60
N LEU A 72 -10.54 -4.27 -5.43
CA LEU A 72 -10.85 -4.37 -6.85
C LEU A 72 -11.72 -5.62 -7.07
N PRO A 73 -13.04 -5.45 -7.24
CA PRO A 73 -13.89 -6.57 -7.63
C PRO A 73 -13.45 -7.06 -9.02
N PHE A 74 -13.02 -8.31 -9.07
CA PHE A 74 -12.58 -9.00 -10.29
C PHE A 74 -13.46 -10.26 -10.44
N PRO A 75 -13.88 -10.64 -11.65
CA PRO A 75 -14.53 -11.93 -11.87
C PRO A 75 -13.60 -13.11 -11.56
#